data_AF-A0A820L4I1-F1
#
_entry.id   AF-A0A820L4I1-F1
#
_cell.length_a   1.000
_cell.length_b   1.000
_cell.length_c   1.000
_cell.angle_alpha   90.00
_cell.angle_beta   90.00
_cell.angle_gamma   90.00
#
_symmetry.space_group_name_H-M   'P 1'
#
loop_
_entity.id
_entity.type
_entity.pdbx_description
1 polymer ?
#
loop_
_entity_poly.entity_id
_entity_poly.type
_entity_poly.pdbx_seq_one_letter_code
_entity_poly.pdbx_strand_id
1 'polypeptide(L)' 'MATETTSSYTANAFKKAIALITGANKGIGFETARQLGKQGIFVLIGARDKIRGEEAVKKLKDEKINAKFL' A
#
# COMPACT_ATOMS: atom_id res chain seq x y z
N MET A 1 -20.33 -27.49 21.77
CA MET A 1 -21.41 -26.67 21.17
C MET A 1 -21.10 -25.22 21.51
N ALA A 2 -20.89 -24.39 20.48
CA ALA A 2 -20.41 -22.98 20.48
C ALA A 2 -19.01 -22.79 21.11
N THR A 3 -17.97 -22.30 20.41
CA THR A 3 -17.88 -20.93 19.89
C THR A 3 -16.88 -20.83 18.71
N GLU A 4 -17.38 -20.73 17.47
CA GLU A 4 -16.59 -20.32 16.30
C GLU A 4 -17.38 -19.25 15.54
N THR A 5 -17.27 -17.96 15.90
CA THR A 5 -17.88 -16.90 15.06
C THR A 5 -17.27 -15.50 15.15
N THR A 6 -16.24 -15.25 15.96
CA THR A 6 -15.74 -13.86 16.16
C THR A 6 -14.57 -13.47 15.24
N SER A 7 -13.97 -14.39 14.47
CA SER A 7 -12.67 -14.14 13.81
C SER A 7 -12.75 -13.56 12.38
N SER A 8 -13.89 -13.66 11.69
CA SER A 8 -13.96 -13.29 10.26
C SER A 8 -14.12 -11.79 9.98
N TYR A 9 -14.72 -11.02 10.90
CA TYR A 9 -14.98 -9.59 10.72
C TYR A 9 -13.78 -8.69 11.03
N THR A 10 -12.88 -9.10 11.93
CA THR A 10 -11.66 -8.35 12.25
C THR A 10 -10.47 -8.73 11.37
N ALA A 11 -10.46 -9.93 10.78
CA ALA A 11 -9.32 -10.44 10.01
C ALA A 11 -9.23 -9.94 8.55
N ASN A 12 -10.22 -9.22 8.02
CA ASN A 12 -10.29 -8.94 6.57
C ASN A 12 -10.76 -7.54 6.12
N ALA A 13 -10.88 -6.56 7.01
CA ALA A 13 -11.40 -5.23 6.62
C ALA A 13 -10.58 -4.53 5.50
N PHE A 14 -9.30 -4.87 5.34
CA PHE A 14 -8.41 -4.25 4.34
C PHE A 14 -8.12 -5.10 3.10
N LYS A 15 -8.73 -6.29 2.94
CA LYS A 15 -8.43 -7.21 1.81
C LYS A 15 -8.67 -6.61 0.41
N LYS A 16 -9.28 -5.43 0.30
CA LYS A 16 -9.53 -4.69 -0.94
C LYS A 16 -9.31 -3.17 -0.83
N ALA A 17 -8.57 -2.71 0.18
CA ALA A 17 -8.32 -1.27 0.33
C ALA A 17 -7.29 -0.78 -0.70
N ILE A 18 -7.53 0.42 -1.22
CA ILE A 18 -6.59 1.16 -2.08
C ILE A 18 -6.23 2.46 -1.34
N ALA A 19 -4.94 2.73 -1.19
CA ALA A 19 -4.43 3.97 -0.60
C ALA A 19 -3.76 4.83 -1.67
N LEU A 20 -4.30 6.02 -1.92
CA LEU A 20 -3.63 7.04 -2.73
C LEU A 20 -2.80 7.95 -1.83
N ILE A 21 -1.51 8.06 -2.14
CA ILE A 21 -0.55 8.80 -1.32
C ILE A 21 0.16 9.80 -2.22
N THR A 22 -0.02 11.09 -1.94
CA THR A 22 0.62 12.19 -2.67
C THR A 22 2.00 12.48 -2.10
N GLY A 23 2.95 12.88 -2.96
CA GLY A 23 4.35 13.05 -2.56
C GLY A 23 5.04 11.74 -2.19
N ALA A 24 4.49 10.59 -2.61
CA ALA A 24 4.95 9.26 -2.23
C ALA A 24 6.22 8.80 -2.96
N ASN A 25 6.88 9.69 -3.70
CA ASN A 25 8.16 9.40 -4.34
C ASN A 25 9.36 9.51 -3.40
N LYS A 26 9.20 10.11 -2.20
CA LYS A 26 10.27 10.28 -1.22
C LYS A 26 9.75 10.48 0.20
N GLY A 27 10.67 10.45 1.17
CA GLY A 27 10.42 10.82 2.56
C GLY A 27 9.27 10.04 3.20
N ILE A 28 8.44 10.74 3.98
CA ILE A 28 7.36 10.14 4.75
C ILE A 28 6.27 9.55 3.83
N GLY A 29 5.98 10.17 2.69
CA GLY A 29 5.00 9.64 1.74
C GLY A 29 5.39 8.26 1.20
N PHE A 30 6.69 8.08 0.90
CA PHE A 30 7.21 6.79 0.46
C PHE A 30 7.15 5.72 1.57
N GLU A 31 7.59 6.05 2.79
CA GLU A 31 7.54 5.11 3.91
C GLU A 31 6.09 4.76 4.30
N THR A 32 5.17 5.71 4.18
CA THR A 32 3.73 5.46 4.39
C THR A 32 3.21 4.46 3.36
N ALA A 33 3.56 4.63 2.08
CA ALA A 33 3.21 3.67 1.04
C ALA A 33 3.80 2.28 1.32
N ARG A 34 5.04 2.24 1.82
CA ARG A 34 5.71 1.00 2.20
C ARG A 34 5.00 0.27 3.34
N GLN A 35 4.66 0.97 4.42
CA GLN A 35 4.01 0.36 5.58
C GLN A 35 2.59 -0.12 5.26
N LEU A 36 1.80 0.68 4.54
CA LEU A 36 0.47 0.26 4.09
C LEU A 36 0.56 -0.93 3.13
N GLY A 37 1.52 -0.91 2.21
CA GLY A 37 1.80 -2.00 1.30
C GLY A 37 2.13 -3.32 1.99
N LYS A 38 2.93 -3.28 3.07
CA LYS A 38 3.25 -4.45 3.90
C LYS A 38 2.03 -5.04 4.62
N GLN A 39 0.98 -4.24 4.83
CA GLN A 39 -0.30 -4.71 5.35
C GLN A 39 -1.22 -5.30 4.26
N GLY A 40 -0.74 -5.40 3.01
CA GLY A 40 -1.48 -5.97 1.88
C GLY A 40 -2.39 -4.97 1.16
N ILE A 41 -2.29 -3.67 1.48
CA ILE A 41 -3.07 -2.61 0.83
C ILE A 41 -2.45 -2.29 -0.53
N PHE A 42 -3.28 -2.11 -1.55
CA PHE A 42 -2.80 -1.64 -2.85
C PHE A 42 -2.49 -0.15 -2.78
N VAL A 43 -1.27 0.25 -3.14
CA VAL A 43 -0.83 1.65 -3.01
C VAL A 43 -0.70 2.35 -4.36
N LEU A 44 -1.32 3.51 -4.47
CA LEU A 44 -1.17 4.44 -5.59
C LEU A 44 -0.17 5.54 -5.21
N ILE A 45 0.88 5.66 -6.00
CA ILE A 45 1.97 6.62 -5.82
C ILE A 45 1.66 7.86 -6.64
N GLY A 46 1.24 8.94 -5.97
CA GLY A 46 1.08 10.25 -6.59
C GLY A 46 2.36 11.08 -6.46
N ALA A 47 2.94 11.50 -7.57
CA ALA A 47 4.05 12.44 -7.60
C ALA A 47 4.00 13.34 -8.84
N ARG A 48 4.56 14.56 -8.74
CA ARG A 48 4.61 15.50 -9.88
C ARG A 48 5.63 15.07 -10.94
N ASP A 49 6.68 14.39 -10.51
CA ASP A 49 7.75 13.89 -11.38
C ASP A 49 7.50 12.41 -11.65
N LYS A 50 7.22 12.09 -12.92
CA LYS A 50 6.89 10.74 -13.37
C LYS A 50 8.04 9.76 -13.16
N ILE A 51 9.28 10.17 -13.48
CA ILE A 51 10.46 9.30 -13.38
C ILE A 51 10.67 8.90 -11.92
N ARG A 52 10.65 9.89 -11.02
CA ARG A 52 10.80 9.62 -9.58
C ARG A 52 9.64 8.81 -9.00
N GLY A 53 8.43 8.99 -9.54
CA GLY A 53 7.26 8.20 -9.16
C GLY A 53 7.38 6.73 -9.57
N GLU A 54 7.80 6.47 -10.80
CA GLU A 54 8.03 5.12 -11.31
C GLU A 54 9.18 4.41 -10.58
N GLU A 55 10.27 5.12 -10.27
CA GLU A 55 11.36 4.59 -9.43
C GLU A 55 10.87 4.19 -8.03
N ALA A 56 10.01 5.01 -7.42
CA ALA A 56 9.41 4.68 -6.12
C ALA A 56 8.53 3.43 -6.22
N VAL A 57 7.71 3.30 -7.27
CA VAL A 57 6.92 2.07 -7.51
C VAL A 57 7.82 0.86 -7.67
N LYS A 58 8.92 0.98 -8.42
CA LYS A 58 9.88 -0.12 -8.60
C LYS A 58 10.45 -0.58 -7.26
N LYS A 59 10.92 0.36 -6.43
CA LYS A 59 11.45 0.05 -5.08
C LYS A 59 10.41 -0.68 -4.22
N LEU A 60 9.15 -0.25 -4.25
CA LEU A 60 8.07 -0.91 -3.50
C LEU A 60 7.80 -2.33 -4.05
N LYS A 61 7.80 -2.51 -5.37
CA LYS A 61 7.60 -3.82 -6.00
C LYS A 61 8.74 -4.79 -5.71
N ASP A 62 9.98 -4.31 -5.64
CA ASP A 62 11.14 -5.12 -5.23
C ASP A 62 10.97 -5.65 -3.79
N GLU A 63 10.23 -4.92 -2.95
CA GLU A 63 9.80 -5.35 -1.61
C GLU A 63 8.51 -6.19 -1.60
N LYS A 64 8.04 -6.66 -2.76
CA LYS A 64 6.79 -7.41 -2.96
C LYS A 64 5.52 -6.65 -2.58
N ILE A 65 5.55 -5.32 -2.63
CA ILE A 65 4.38 -4.47 -2.39
C ILE A 65 3.64 -4.23 -3.72
N ASN A 66 2.30 -4.34 -3.69
CA ASN A 66 1.47 -4.06 -4.84
C ASN A 66 1.26 -2.55 -4.99
N ALA A 67 2.05 -1.92 -5.87
CA ALA A 67 2.09 -0.47 -6.08
C ALA A 67 1.91 -0.09 -7.57
N LYS A 68 1.29 1.08 -7.81
CA LYS A 68 1.16 1.68 -9.15
C LYS A 68 1.33 3.19 -9.10
N PHE A 69 1.96 3.77 -10.12
CA PHE A 69 2.07 5.23 -10.28
C PHE A 69 0.76 5.80 -10.82
N LEU A 70 0.34 6.96 -10.29
CA LEU A 70 -0.83 7.73 -10.74
C LEU A 70 -0.38 9.02 -11.42
#